data_AF-A0A6N8UWW2-F1
#
_entry.id   AF-A0A6N8UWW2-F1
#
_cell.length_a   1.000
_cell.length_b   1.000
_cell.length_c   1.000
_cell.angle_alpha   90.00
_cell.angle_beta   90.00
_cell.angle_gamma   90.00
#
_symmetry.space_group_name_H-M   'P 1'
#
loop_
_entity.id
_entity.type
_entity.pdbx_description
1 polymer ?
#
loop_
_entity_poly.entity_id
_entity_poly.type
_entity_poly.pdbx_seq_one_letter_code
_entity_poly.pdbx_strand_id
1 'polypeptide(L)'
;VVGEGANTMLGDLADLFATQPQFASRVDAAIWVSRRRWTLQTDSGLIVHLPETAPSTALAKLTGSVGGIEWLSPSVGAVDLRIPERIVVRMRADAPPPSLPDGV
;
A
#
# COMPACT_ATOMS: atom_id res chain seq x y z
N VAL A 1 8.38 -12.54 -0.16
CA VAL A 1 9.44 -11.80 -0.89
C VAL A 1 9.69 -12.50 -2.21
N VAL A 2 9.01 -12.07 -3.27
CA VAL A 2 9.20 -12.61 -4.62
C VAL A 2 9.49 -11.43 -5.56
N GLY A 3 10.63 -11.49 -6.25
CA GLY A 3 11.08 -10.45 -7.18
C GLY A 3 12.60 -10.33 -7.23
N GLU A 4 13.17 -10.57 -8.40
CA GLU A 4 14.59 -10.40 -8.73
C GLU A 4 15.03 -8.96 -8.35
N GLY A 5 15.93 -8.85 -7.36
CA GLY A 5 16.41 -7.54 -6.84
C GLY A 5 15.87 -7.13 -5.46
N ALA A 6 14.88 -7.83 -4.89
CA ALA A 6 14.38 -7.56 -3.54
C ALA A 6 15.41 -7.84 -2.44
N ASN A 7 16.36 -8.76 -2.69
CA ASN A 7 17.37 -9.19 -1.71
C ASN A 7 18.36 -8.06 -1.30
N THR A 8 18.56 -7.06 -2.16
CA THR A 8 19.62 -6.04 -1.98
C THR A 8 19.17 -4.86 -1.11
N MET A 9 17.86 -4.63 -0.97
CA MET A 9 17.30 -3.50 -0.21
C MET A 9 16.37 -3.97 0.92
N LEU A 10 16.56 -5.21 1.39
CA LEU A 10 15.81 -5.78 2.51
C LEU A 10 15.90 -4.92 3.77
N GLY A 11 17.00 -4.21 4.02
CA GLY A 11 17.16 -3.35 5.20
C GLY A 11 16.18 -2.17 5.22
N ASP A 12 16.13 -1.41 4.12
CA ASP A 12 15.25 -0.24 3.99
C ASP A 12 13.77 -0.66 4.02
N LEU A 13 13.46 -1.81 3.40
CA LEU A 13 12.13 -2.41 3.44
C LEU A 13 11.78 -2.95 4.83
N ALA A 14 12.75 -3.51 5.56
CA ALA A 14 12.56 -4.01 6.91
C ALA A 14 12.27 -2.89 7.90
N ASP A 15 12.95 -1.74 7.79
CA ASP A 15 12.63 -0.52 8.57
C ASP A 15 11.20 -0.03 8.27
N LEU A 16 10.82 -0.02 6.99
CA LEU A 16 9.46 0.30 6.57
C LEU A 16 8.43 -0.64 7.21
N PHE A 17 8.68 -1.94 7.16
CA PHE A 17 7.81 -2.97 7.74
C PHE A 17 7.81 -2.97 9.26
N ALA A 18 8.92 -2.61 9.90
CA ALA A 18 8.99 -2.41 11.35
C ALA A 18 8.09 -1.25 11.80
N THR A 19 7.91 -0.25 10.94
CA THR A 19 6.99 0.87 11.20
C THR A 19 5.52 0.43 11.11
N GLN A 20 5.20 -0.56 10.26
CA GLN A 20 3.84 -1.04 10.00
C GLN A 20 3.79 -2.58 9.82
N PRO A 21 3.91 -3.37 10.91
CA PRO A 21 3.97 -4.83 10.84
C PRO A 21 2.65 -5.46 10.36
N GLN A 22 1.52 -4.85 10.71
CA GLN A 22 0.19 -5.27 10.27
C GLN A 22 0.00 -5.22 8.75
N PHE A 23 0.60 -4.23 8.09
CA PHE A 23 0.60 -4.12 6.63
C PHE A 23 1.60 -5.09 6.02
N ALA A 24 2.81 -5.20 6.60
CA ALA A 24 3.85 -6.11 6.13
C ALA A 24 3.35 -7.57 6.05
N SER A 25 2.52 -8.02 6.99
CA SER A 25 1.91 -9.36 6.97
C SER A 25 0.97 -9.63 5.79
N ARG A 26 0.51 -8.59 5.09
CA ARG A 26 -0.37 -8.67 3.89
C ARG A 26 0.42 -8.48 2.59
N VAL A 27 1.66 -8.01 2.66
CA VAL A 27 2.48 -7.75 1.47
C VAL A 27 3.00 -9.08 0.93
N ASP A 28 2.60 -9.41 -0.29
CA ASP A 28 3.07 -10.61 -1.01
C ASP A 28 4.39 -10.32 -1.74
N ALA A 29 4.47 -9.16 -2.39
CA ALA A 29 5.63 -8.73 -3.17
C ALA A 29 5.99 -7.26 -2.93
N ALA A 30 7.29 -6.96 -3.00
CA ALA A 30 7.85 -5.62 -2.91
C ALA A 30 8.81 -5.40 -4.09
N ILE A 31 8.53 -4.38 -4.90
CA ILE A 31 9.22 -4.07 -6.15
C ILE A 31 9.93 -2.73 -5.99
N TRP A 32 11.24 -2.72 -6.19
CA TRP A 32 12.05 -1.51 -6.15
C TRP A 32 12.20 -0.93 -7.55
N VAL A 33 11.51 0.17 -7.83
CA VAL A 33 11.48 0.80 -9.15
C VAL A 33 12.59 1.84 -9.25
N SER A 34 13.45 1.70 -10.27
CA SER A 34 14.49 2.68 -10.65
C SER A 34 15.44 3.10 -9.51
N ARG A 35 15.61 2.24 -8.51
CA ARG A 35 16.39 2.50 -7.29
C ARG A 35 15.95 3.73 -6.47
N ARG A 36 14.67 4.12 -6.59
CA ARG A 36 14.15 5.36 -5.98
C ARG A 36 12.77 5.22 -5.38
N ARG A 37 11.94 4.29 -5.85
CA ARG A 37 10.55 4.18 -5.41
C ARG A 37 10.20 2.75 -5.10
N TRP A 38 9.60 2.52 -3.95
CA TRP A 38 9.04 1.23 -3.61
C TRP A 38 7.62 1.13 -4.17
N THR A 39 7.30 0.00 -4.78
CA THR A 39 5.95 -0.42 -5.12
C THR A 39 5.68 -1.71 -4.38
N LEU A 40 4.70 -1.70 -3.49
CA LEU A 40 4.33 -2.85 -2.67
C LEU A 40 3.04 -3.44 -3.21
N GLN A 41 2.98 -4.76 -3.30
CA GLN A 41 1.81 -5.49 -3.74
C GLN A 41 1.35 -6.41 -2.62
N THR A 42 0.07 -6.35 -2.28
CA THR A 42 -0.53 -7.19 -1.24
C THR A 42 -1.21 -8.42 -1.83
N ASP A 43 -1.53 -9.38 -0.97
CA ASP A 43 -2.25 -10.61 -1.34
C ASP A 43 -3.64 -10.32 -1.93
N SER A 44 -4.33 -9.28 -1.45
CA SER A 44 -5.58 -8.77 -2.04
C SER A 44 -5.44 -8.24 -3.48
N GLY A 45 -4.20 -8.12 -3.98
CA GLY A 45 -3.84 -7.50 -5.26
C GLY A 45 -3.89 -5.98 -5.24
N LEU A 46 -3.80 -5.37 -4.06
CA LEU A 46 -3.63 -3.94 -3.91
C LEU A 46 -2.19 -3.55 -4.27
N ILE A 47 -2.04 -2.46 -5.02
CA ILE A 47 -0.72 -1.91 -5.34
C ILE A 47 -0.53 -0.57 -4.61
N VAL A 48 0.47 -0.48 -3.73
CA VAL A 48 0.83 0.74 -2.99
C VAL A 48 2.10 1.33 -3.58
N HIS A 49 2.02 2.56 -4.07
CA HIS A 49 3.17 3.33 -4.55
C HIS A 49 3.67 4.26 -3.46
N LEU A 50 4.90 4.02 -3.02
CA LEU A 50 5.56 4.85 -2.01
C LEU A 50 6.28 6.05 -2.65
N PRO A 51 6.38 7.16 -1.90
CA PRO A 51 7.21 8.30 -2.31
C PRO A 51 8.70 7.94 -2.23
N GLU A 52 9.52 8.70 -2.96
CA GLU A 52 10.99 8.63 -2.87
C GLU A 52 11.49 9.13 -1.50
N THR A 53 10.77 10.08 -0.89
CA THR A 53 11.14 10.70 0.38
C THR A 53 10.22 10.21 1.50
N ALA A 54 10.82 9.73 2.60
CA ALA A 54 10.11 9.31 3.81
C ALA A 54 8.96 8.30 3.58
N PRO A 55 9.22 7.14 2.96
CA PRO A 55 8.18 6.16 2.65
C PRO A 55 7.51 5.59 3.92
N SER A 56 8.25 5.44 5.02
CA SER A 56 7.73 4.98 6.32
C SER A 56 6.72 5.95 6.92
N THR A 57 7.01 7.25 6.87
CA THR A 57 6.07 8.29 7.32
C THR A 57 4.82 8.34 6.45
N ALA A 58 4.96 8.23 5.13
CA ALA A 58 3.83 8.22 4.22
C ALA A 58 2.92 7.00 4.44
N LEU A 59 3.53 5.82 4.63
CA LEU A 59 2.81 4.59 4.96
C LEU A 59 2.12 4.69 6.33
N ALA A 60 2.80 5.22 7.35
CA ALA A 60 2.23 5.44 8.68
C ALA A 60 1.02 6.41 8.63
N LYS A 61 1.12 7.47 7.81
CA LYS A 61 -0.01 8.37 7.53
C LYS A 61 -1.15 7.64 6.85
N LEU A 62 -0.88 6.82 5.84
CA LEU A 62 -1.92 6.01 5.18
C LEU A 62 -2.68 5.15 6.19
N THR A 63 -1.95 4.40 7.01
CA THR A 63 -2.53 3.50 8.02
C THR A 63 -3.23 4.23 9.16
N GLY A 64 -2.83 5.48 9.46
CA GLY A 64 -3.43 6.30 10.52
C GLY A 64 -4.59 7.19 10.05
N SER A 65 -4.60 7.63 8.79
CA SER A 65 -5.63 8.53 8.24
C SER A 65 -6.81 7.76 7.64
N VAL A 66 -6.57 6.60 7.01
CA VAL A 66 -7.63 5.69 6.59
C VAL A 66 -7.83 4.74 7.76
N GLY A 67 -8.90 4.94 8.53
CA GLY A 67 -9.15 4.39 9.88
C GLY A 67 -9.11 2.87 10.04
N GLY A 68 -7.98 2.25 9.76
CA GLY A 68 -7.80 0.80 9.77
C GLY A 68 -7.77 0.19 8.37
N ILE A 69 -7.45 -1.10 8.38
CA ILE A 69 -7.19 -2.06 7.30
C ILE A 69 -8.28 -2.12 6.18
N GLU A 70 -9.33 -1.31 6.21
CA GLU A 70 -10.42 -1.34 5.21
C GLU A 70 -9.95 -1.16 3.76
N TRP A 71 -8.83 -0.47 3.52
CA TRP A 71 -8.26 -0.31 2.19
C TRP A 71 -7.50 -1.53 1.67
N LEU A 72 -7.27 -2.55 2.52
CA LEU A 72 -6.78 -3.87 2.09
C LEU A 72 -7.92 -4.75 1.54
N SER A 73 -9.13 -4.21 1.44
CA SER A 73 -10.27 -4.88 0.81
C SER A 73 -10.05 -5.05 -0.71
N PRO A 74 -10.64 -6.10 -1.31
CA PRO A 74 -10.51 -6.37 -2.75
C PRO A 74 -11.07 -5.25 -3.66
N SER A 75 -11.85 -4.32 -3.09
CA SER A 75 -12.39 -3.15 -3.78
C SER A 75 -11.34 -2.10 -4.12
N VAL A 76 -10.20 -2.08 -3.42
CA VAL A 76 -9.12 -1.13 -3.67
C VAL A 76 -8.09 -1.73 -4.62
N GLY A 77 -7.85 -1.05 -5.75
CA GLY A 77 -6.92 -1.50 -6.78
C GLY A 77 -5.51 -0.97 -6.61
N ALA A 78 -5.38 0.33 -6.32
CA ALA A 78 -4.08 0.94 -6.09
C ALA A 78 -4.15 2.13 -5.13
N VAL A 79 -3.09 2.39 -4.40
CA VAL A 79 -2.92 3.57 -3.55
C VAL A 79 -1.64 4.26 -3.93
N ASP A 80 -1.71 5.55 -4.22
CA ASP A 80 -0.55 6.37 -4.54
C ASP A 80 -0.29 7.38 -3.41
N LEU A 81 0.88 7.26 -2.80
CA LEU A 81 1.37 8.09 -1.69
C LEU A 81 2.47 9.06 -2.13
N ARG A 82 2.68 9.25 -3.44
CA ARG A 82 3.73 10.16 -3.95
C ARG A 82 3.48 11.61 -3.57
N ILE A 83 2.23 11.95 -3.24
CA ILE A 83 1.84 13.29 -2.80
C ILE A 83 1.83 13.30 -1.26
N PRO A 84 2.76 13.99 -0.59
CA PRO A 84 2.88 13.94 0.87
C PRO A 84 1.68 14.55 1.61
N GLU A 85 0.91 15.42 0.93
CA GLU A 85 -0.30 16.03 1.47
C GLU A 85 -1.59 15.24 1.16
N ARG A 86 -1.57 14.26 0.26
CA ARG A 86 -2.80 13.59 -0.21
C ARG A 86 -2.59 12.12 -0.50
N ILE A 87 -3.53 11.30 -0.03
CA ILE A 87 -3.60 9.88 -0.34
C ILE A 87 -4.53 9.71 -1.54
N VAL A 88 -4.03 9.15 -2.64
CA VAL A 88 -4.85 8.86 -3.82
C VAL A 88 -5.20 7.38 -3.81
N VAL A 89 -6.48 7.06 -3.59
CA VAL A 89 -6.98 5.70 -3.63
C VAL A 89 -7.68 5.46 -4.96
N ARG A 90 -7.21 4.49 -5.73
CA ARG A 90 -7.83 3.97 -6.95
C ARG A 90 -8.63 2.73 -6.57
N MET A 91 -9.95 2.82 -6.69
CA MET A 91 -10.82 1.65 -6.59
C MET A 91 -10.73 0.81 -7.88
N ARG A 92 -10.92 -0.51 -7.76
CA ARG A 92 -11.08 -1.36 -8.95
C ARG A 92 -12.43 -1.05 -9.60
N ALA A 93 -12.44 -0.95 -10.93
CA ALA A 93 -13.67 -0.71 -11.69
C ALA A 93 -14.70 -1.85 -11.60
N ASP A 94 -14.25 -3.05 -11.19
CA ASP A 94 -15.06 -4.26 -11.04
C ASP A 94 -15.57 -4.47 -9.60
N ALA A 95 -15.25 -3.56 -8.67
CA ALA A 95 -15.78 -3.67 -7.31
C ALA A 95 -17.30 -3.42 -7.34
N PRO A 96 -18.13 -4.32 -6.76
CA PRO A 96 -19.54 -4.05 -6.62
C PRO A 96 -19.70 -2.72 -5.87
N PRO A 97 -20.60 -1.83 -6.32
CA PRO A 97 -20.81 -0.55 -5.64
C PRO A 97 -21.10 -0.82 -4.17
N PRO A 98 -20.64 0.05 -3.24
CA PRO A 98 -20.98 -0.10 -1.84
C PRO A 98 -22.50 -0.13 -1.75
N SER A 99 -23.05 -1.25 -1.28
CA SER A 99 -24.47 -1.42 -1.05
C SER A 99 -24.87 -0.37 -0.02
N LEU A 100 -25.46 0.74 -0.47
CA LEU A 100 -26.16 1.65 0.42
C LEU A 100 -27.22 0.81 1.15
N PRO A 101 -27.37 0.93 2.48
CA PRO A 101 -28.47 0.27 3.16
C PRO A 101 -29.76 0.74 2.49
N ASP A 102 -30.49 -0.22 1.91
CA ASP A 102 -31.76 0.00 1.24
C ASP A 102 -32.72 0.60 2.27
N GLY A 103 -32.84 1.92 2.24
CA GLY A 103 -33.76 2.68 3.05
C GLY A 103 -35.05 2.87 2.27
N VAL A 104 -36.02 1.98 2.49
CA VAL A 104 -37.46 2.23 2.28
C VAL A 104 -38.29 1.38 3.24
#